data_AF-A0A1I0JFQ9-F1
#
_entry.id   AF-A0A1I0JFQ9-F1
#
_cell.length_a   1.000
_cell.length_b   1.000
_cell.length_c   1.000
_cell.angle_alpha   90.00
_cell.angle_beta   90.00
_cell.angle_gamma   90.00
#
_symmetry.space_group_name_H-M   'P 1'
#
loop_
_entity.id
_entity.type
_entity.pdbx_description
1 polymer ?
#
loop_
_entity_poly.entity_id
_entity_poly.type
_entity_poly.pdbx_seq_one_letter_code
_entity_poly.pdbx_strand_id
1 'polypeptide(L)'
;MSTFPLSVTPLPFEPHFEQIPDDEAQTSKELAEAMQSILETTYEDGGHAIRSVHAKAHGLLHGQIRILDNLPPELAQGVFAHAGTLDVKMRFSTNPGDLLDDKVSTPRGLAIKLVGVQGARLPGSEGQVTQDFVMQNAKAFTAATPKDFLKTLKLLAKTTDKVPNMKKALSAFFRGLESVVEAVGGESGTLRSLGGHPMTHLLGETYNSVVPFLYGRYYAKLSVVPVSPELTVLTDQKVDLNGHPDGLREAVRSHFASKGGVWDVRIQLATDLEKMPIEDASVEWSEELSPFVTVARIEVPLQDSWSDERQQEIDEAMAFSPWHGVVEHRPLGGVMRVRKPSYELSSGFRASHNGCPMHEPR
;
A
#
# COMPACT_ATOMS: atom_id res chain seq x y z
N MET A 1 -21.27 -25.87 -14.23
CA MET A 1 -21.04 -24.90 -13.15
C MET A 1 -21.51 -23.56 -13.65
N SER A 2 -22.48 -22.93 -13.00
CA SER A 2 -23.06 -21.67 -13.46
C SER A 2 -22.19 -20.53 -12.95
N THR A 3 -21.52 -19.82 -13.85
CA THR A 3 -20.92 -18.52 -13.53
C THR A 3 -22.07 -17.51 -13.33
N PHE A 4 -21.98 -16.67 -12.31
CA PHE A 4 -22.92 -15.56 -12.17
C PHE A 4 -22.51 -14.46 -13.15
N PRO A 5 -23.43 -13.88 -13.95
CA PRO A 5 -23.08 -12.79 -14.85
C PRO A 5 -22.69 -11.53 -14.05
N LEU A 6 -21.68 -10.80 -14.53
CA LEU A 6 -21.30 -9.52 -13.94
C LEU A 6 -22.40 -8.47 -14.21
N SER A 7 -22.70 -7.61 -13.23
CA SER A 7 -23.75 -6.59 -13.32
C SER A 7 -23.36 -5.38 -14.18
N VAL A 8 -22.11 -5.30 -14.62
CA VAL A 8 -21.55 -4.20 -15.40
C VAL A 8 -20.79 -4.72 -16.61
N THR A 9 -20.61 -3.88 -17.62
CA THR A 9 -19.76 -4.17 -18.78
C THR A 9 -18.41 -3.46 -18.61
N PRO A 10 -17.33 -4.19 -18.29
CA PRO A 10 -16.03 -3.59 -18.07
C PRO A 10 -15.40 -3.14 -19.39
N LEU A 11 -14.64 -2.05 -19.32
CA LEU A 11 -13.94 -1.43 -20.43
C LEU A 11 -12.63 -2.20 -20.72
N PRO A 12 -12.48 -2.86 -21.88
CA PRO A 12 -11.20 -3.48 -22.25
C PRO A 12 -10.10 -2.43 -22.29
N PHE A 13 -8.94 -2.75 -21.70
CA PHE A 13 -7.80 -1.85 -21.71
C PHE A 13 -7.25 -1.68 -23.12
N GLU A 14 -6.98 -0.44 -23.50
CA GLU A 14 -6.22 -0.11 -24.69
C GLU A 14 -4.95 0.67 -24.31
N PRO A 15 -3.79 0.42 -24.96
CA PRO A 15 -2.54 1.10 -24.60
C PRO A 15 -2.61 2.63 -24.63
N HIS A 16 -3.46 3.20 -25.49
CA HIS A 16 -3.62 4.64 -25.63
C HIS A 16 -4.39 5.29 -24.45
N PHE A 17 -4.93 4.51 -23.52
CA PHE A 17 -5.55 5.05 -22.29
C PHE A 17 -4.50 5.56 -21.29
N GLU A 18 -3.27 5.07 -21.35
CA GLU A 18 -2.15 5.67 -20.60
C GLU A 18 -1.60 6.88 -21.36
N GLN A 19 -1.48 7.99 -20.65
CA GLN A 19 -0.97 9.25 -21.20
C GLN A 19 0.24 9.62 -20.37
N ILE A 20 1.42 9.58 -20.99
CA ILE A 20 2.70 9.83 -20.34
C ILE A 20 3.11 11.28 -20.64
N PRO A 21 3.16 12.18 -19.64
CA PRO A 21 3.66 13.53 -19.83
C PRO A 21 5.15 13.55 -20.21
N ASP A 22 5.55 14.50 -21.06
CA ASP A 22 6.94 14.66 -21.50
C ASP A 22 7.93 14.86 -20.33
N ASP A 23 7.45 15.42 -19.21
CA ASP A 23 8.24 15.71 -18.01
C ASP A 23 8.13 14.64 -16.91
N GLU A 24 7.48 13.50 -17.18
CA GLU A 24 7.34 12.42 -16.20
C GLU A 24 8.70 11.87 -15.77
N ALA A 25 9.65 11.71 -16.70
CA ALA A 25 10.99 11.21 -16.40
C ALA A 25 11.72 12.13 -15.40
N GLN A 26 11.61 13.45 -15.58
CA GLN A 26 12.19 14.43 -14.66
C GLN A 26 11.48 14.39 -13.30
N THR A 27 10.14 14.32 -13.30
CA THR A 27 9.34 14.21 -12.08
C THR A 27 9.70 12.95 -11.29
N SER A 28 9.86 11.81 -11.98
CA SER A 28 10.27 10.54 -11.40
C SER A 28 11.64 10.62 -10.76
N LYS A 29 12.60 11.26 -11.42
CA LYS A 29 13.95 11.46 -10.89
C LYS A 29 13.93 12.28 -9.60
N GLU A 30 13.24 13.41 -9.61
CA GLU A 30 13.16 14.31 -8.44
C GLU A 30 12.42 13.66 -7.26
N LEU A 31 11.41 12.82 -7.52
CA LEU A 31 10.77 12.01 -6.48
C LEU A 31 11.72 10.96 -5.90
N ALA A 32 12.50 10.27 -6.75
CA ALA A 32 13.48 9.30 -6.29
C ALA A 32 14.58 9.96 -5.44
N GLU A 33 15.06 11.15 -5.84
CA GLU A 33 16.02 11.95 -5.07
C GLU A 33 15.44 12.36 -3.70
N ALA A 34 14.17 12.76 -3.63
CA ALA A 34 13.51 13.06 -2.36
C ALA A 34 13.41 11.81 -1.46
N MET A 35 13.08 10.65 -2.02
CA MET A 35 13.04 9.38 -1.28
C MET A 35 14.43 8.96 -0.79
N GLN A 36 15.47 9.17 -1.61
CA GLN A 36 16.85 8.91 -1.25
C GLN A 36 17.28 9.79 -0.07
N SER A 37 16.96 11.08 -0.09
CA SER A 37 17.30 12.00 1.01
C SER A 37 16.68 11.56 2.34
N ILE A 38 15.46 11.01 2.33
CA ILE A 38 14.82 10.46 3.54
C ILE A 38 15.59 9.24 4.04
N LEU A 39 15.97 8.31 3.15
CA LEU A 39 16.74 7.12 3.52
C LEU A 39 18.09 7.49 4.13
N GLU A 40 18.82 8.41 3.51
CA GLU A 40 20.11 8.88 4.01
C GLU A 40 19.97 9.54 5.38
N THR A 41 19.00 10.45 5.54
CA THR A 41 18.76 11.14 6.82
C THR A 41 18.41 10.17 7.95
N THR A 42 17.51 9.22 7.68
CA THR A 42 17.07 8.25 8.70
C THR A 42 18.16 7.23 9.03
N TYR A 43 18.98 6.86 8.04
CA TYR A 43 20.16 6.02 8.26
C TYR A 43 21.24 6.75 9.07
N GLU A 44 21.51 8.02 8.80
CA GLU A 44 22.44 8.83 9.59
C GLU A 44 21.98 8.99 11.05
N ASP A 45 20.67 9.18 11.26
CA ASP A 45 20.07 9.33 12.60
C ASP A 45 20.05 7.99 13.37
N GLY A 46 19.73 6.87 12.70
CA GLY A 46 19.43 5.58 13.33
C GLY A 46 20.50 4.50 13.22
N GLY A 47 21.45 4.64 12.29
CA GLY A 47 22.50 3.64 12.02
C GLY A 47 22.02 2.33 11.37
N HIS A 48 20.74 2.25 11.01
CA HIS A 48 20.11 1.09 10.36
C HIS A 48 19.21 1.56 9.22
N ALA A 49 19.37 0.98 8.03
CA ALA A 49 18.61 1.44 6.87
C ALA A 49 17.18 0.89 6.93
N ILE A 50 16.22 1.80 7.08
CA ILE A 50 14.78 1.52 7.10
C ILE A 50 14.13 1.91 5.76
N ARG A 51 12.81 1.71 5.63
CA ARG A 51 12.10 2.12 4.40
C ARG A 51 11.92 3.64 4.35
N SER A 52 11.97 4.22 3.15
CA SER A 52 11.84 5.68 2.96
C SER A 52 10.47 6.23 3.37
N VAL A 53 9.47 5.38 3.27
CA VAL A 53 8.09 5.56 3.75
C VAL A 53 7.61 4.20 4.24
N HIS A 54 6.59 4.18 5.08
CA HIS A 54 6.12 2.96 5.72
C HIS A 54 7.20 2.26 6.56
N ALA A 55 8.07 3.04 7.20
CA ALA A 55 9.20 2.53 7.96
C ALA A 55 8.73 1.61 9.10
N LYS A 56 7.79 2.09 9.91
CA LYS A 56 7.29 1.34 11.06
C LYS A 56 6.23 0.30 10.67
N ALA A 57 6.53 -0.97 10.98
CA ALA A 57 5.58 -2.07 10.87
C ALA A 57 4.85 -2.37 12.19
N HIS A 58 3.61 -2.84 12.05
CA HIS A 58 2.68 -3.11 13.14
C HIS A 58 2.15 -4.55 13.16
N GLY A 59 2.27 -5.29 12.06
CA GLY A 59 1.81 -6.67 11.98
C GLY A 59 2.43 -7.39 10.82
N LEU A 60 3.01 -8.56 11.09
CA LEU A 60 3.72 -9.39 10.12
C LEU A 60 3.07 -10.78 10.13
N LEU A 61 2.28 -11.09 9.10
CA LEU A 61 1.40 -12.27 9.13
C LEU A 61 1.73 -13.25 8.02
N HIS A 62 1.57 -14.54 8.33
CA HIS A 62 1.44 -15.61 7.35
C HIS A 62 -0.01 -16.05 7.27
N GLY A 63 -0.53 -16.18 6.06
CA GLY A 63 -1.85 -16.72 5.81
C GLY A 63 -1.91 -17.45 4.49
N GLN A 64 -3.13 -17.76 4.07
CA GLN A 64 -3.41 -18.31 2.76
C GLN A 64 -4.44 -17.45 2.05
N ILE A 65 -4.29 -17.28 0.75
CA ILE A 65 -5.32 -16.69 -0.11
C ILE A 65 -5.98 -17.80 -0.92
N ARG A 66 -7.30 -17.92 -0.81
CA ARG A 66 -8.12 -18.80 -1.63
C ARG A 66 -8.77 -18.00 -2.74
N ILE A 67 -8.35 -18.23 -3.98
CA ILE A 67 -8.99 -17.70 -5.18
C ILE A 67 -10.30 -18.46 -5.38
N LEU A 68 -11.39 -17.72 -5.54
CA LEU A 68 -12.73 -18.30 -5.65
C LEU A 68 -12.91 -19.00 -7.00
N ASP A 69 -13.78 -20.00 -7.02
CA ASP A 69 -14.20 -20.69 -8.23
C ASP A 69 -15.39 -19.97 -8.89
N ASN A 70 -15.64 -20.32 -10.15
CA ASN A 70 -16.81 -19.85 -10.92
C ASN A 70 -16.92 -18.31 -11.02
N LEU A 71 -15.79 -17.60 -10.96
CA LEU A 71 -15.73 -16.17 -11.21
C LEU A 71 -16.23 -15.86 -12.64
N PRO A 72 -16.91 -14.73 -12.86
CA PRO A 72 -17.14 -14.21 -14.21
C PRO A 72 -15.82 -14.15 -14.98
N PRO A 73 -15.78 -14.48 -16.29
CA PRO A 73 -14.56 -14.44 -17.09
C PRO A 73 -13.78 -13.12 -16.98
N GLU A 74 -14.49 -12.01 -16.81
CA GLU A 74 -13.93 -10.67 -16.64
C GLU A 74 -13.18 -10.48 -15.33
N LEU A 75 -13.57 -11.23 -14.29
CA LEU A 75 -12.92 -11.28 -12.98
C LEU A 75 -11.93 -12.45 -12.84
N ALA A 76 -11.97 -13.44 -13.74
CA ALA A 76 -11.01 -14.53 -13.78
C ALA A 76 -9.79 -14.15 -14.64
N GLN A 77 -8.98 -13.19 -14.17
CA GLN A 77 -7.79 -12.68 -14.90
C GLN A 77 -6.52 -12.73 -14.04
N GLY A 78 -5.36 -12.86 -14.69
CA GLY A 78 -4.05 -12.85 -14.03
C GLY A 78 -3.97 -13.88 -12.90
N VAL A 79 -3.59 -13.46 -11.70
CA VAL A 79 -3.48 -14.37 -10.54
C VAL A 79 -4.82 -14.94 -10.09
N PHE A 80 -5.94 -14.33 -10.51
CA PHE A 80 -7.29 -14.77 -10.18
C PHE A 80 -7.93 -15.63 -11.29
N ALA A 81 -7.19 -15.97 -12.34
CA ALA A 81 -7.70 -16.73 -13.48
C ALA A 81 -8.15 -18.16 -13.14
N HIS A 82 -7.56 -18.76 -12.11
CA HIS A 82 -7.85 -20.12 -11.69
C HIS A 82 -8.07 -20.19 -10.18
N ALA A 83 -9.12 -20.90 -9.77
CA ALA A 83 -9.35 -21.21 -8.37
C ALA A 83 -8.18 -22.01 -7.80
N GLY A 84 -7.82 -21.73 -6.54
CA GLY A 84 -6.65 -22.33 -5.93
C GLY A 84 -6.33 -21.66 -4.60
N THR A 85 -5.34 -22.21 -3.91
CA THR A 85 -4.82 -21.61 -2.66
C THR A 85 -3.34 -21.31 -2.84
N LEU A 86 -2.94 -20.11 -2.44
CA LEU A 86 -1.55 -19.65 -2.43
C LEU A 86 -1.20 -19.18 -1.02
N ASP A 87 0.06 -19.29 -0.64
CA ASP A 87 0.53 -18.67 0.58
C ASP A 87 0.57 -17.14 0.42
N VAL A 88 0.26 -16.41 1.49
CA VAL A 88 0.33 -14.95 1.52
C VAL A 88 1.10 -14.46 2.73
N LYS A 89 1.99 -13.50 2.48
CA LYS A 89 2.69 -12.71 3.51
C LYS A 89 2.04 -11.33 3.58
N MET A 90 1.76 -10.84 4.78
CA MET A 90 1.13 -9.53 4.98
C MET A 90 1.97 -8.65 5.89
N ARG A 91 2.08 -7.37 5.53
CA ARG A 91 2.78 -6.34 6.31
C ARG A 91 1.88 -5.12 6.52
N PHE A 92 1.49 -4.89 7.77
CA PHE A 92 0.79 -3.68 8.20
C PHE A 92 1.78 -2.62 8.64
N SER A 93 1.54 -1.36 8.28
CA SER A 93 2.46 -0.24 8.56
C SER A 93 1.73 1.10 8.66
N THR A 94 2.45 2.12 9.08
CA THR A 94 2.03 3.54 9.03
C THR A 94 2.91 4.30 8.05
N ASN A 95 2.35 5.24 7.29
CA ASN A 95 3.03 5.90 6.16
C ASN A 95 4.42 6.54 6.40
N PRO A 96 4.77 7.07 7.58
CA PRO A 96 6.03 7.79 7.72
C PRO A 96 7.32 7.01 7.44
N GLY A 97 8.37 7.74 7.05
CA GLY A 97 9.72 7.20 6.85
C GLY A 97 10.53 7.06 8.15
N ASP A 98 10.01 7.55 9.27
CA ASP A 98 10.62 7.47 10.59
C ASP A 98 9.90 6.45 11.49
N LEU A 99 10.60 5.96 12.52
CA LEU A 99 10.03 5.11 13.56
C LEU A 99 9.38 5.96 14.66
N LEU A 100 8.16 6.44 14.40
CA LEU A 100 7.43 7.30 15.32
C LEU A 100 6.69 6.54 16.42
N ASP A 101 6.36 7.26 17.49
CA ASP A 101 5.30 6.86 18.42
C ASP A 101 3.95 6.80 17.69
N ASP A 102 3.19 5.72 17.90
CA ASP A 102 1.90 5.50 17.26
C ASP A 102 0.84 6.56 17.62
N LYS A 103 1.04 7.31 18.71
CA LYS A 103 0.24 8.49 19.04
C LYS A 103 0.24 9.53 17.91
N VAL A 104 1.30 9.58 17.11
CA VAL A 104 1.31 10.29 15.82
C VAL A 104 0.55 9.46 14.78
N SER A 105 -0.78 9.51 14.87
CA SER A 105 -1.64 8.64 14.06
C SER A 105 -1.71 9.12 12.61
N THR A 106 -1.16 8.31 11.70
CA THR A 106 -1.02 8.59 10.27
C THR A 106 -1.73 7.53 9.41
N PRO A 107 -1.97 7.73 8.11
CA PRO A 107 -2.60 6.69 7.30
C PRO A 107 -1.89 5.34 7.38
N ARG A 108 -2.67 4.26 7.21
CA ARG A 108 -2.21 2.88 7.37
C ARG A 108 -1.94 2.25 6.00
N GLY A 109 -0.88 1.46 5.92
CA GLY A 109 -0.53 0.65 4.75
C GLY A 109 -0.74 -0.84 5.00
N LEU A 110 -1.13 -1.55 3.95
CA LEU A 110 -1.10 -3.01 3.88
C LEU A 110 -0.36 -3.42 2.60
N ALA A 111 0.75 -4.13 2.74
CA ALA A 111 1.35 -4.84 1.63
C ALA A 111 1.03 -6.33 1.78
N ILE A 112 0.60 -6.96 0.68
CA ILE A 112 0.46 -8.41 0.58
C ILE A 112 1.37 -8.95 -0.52
N LYS A 113 1.96 -10.12 -0.29
CA LYS A 113 2.76 -10.86 -1.25
C LYS A 113 2.21 -12.28 -1.34
N LEU A 114 1.71 -12.63 -2.52
CA LEU A 114 1.28 -13.99 -2.85
C LEU A 114 2.50 -14.78 -3.33
N VAL A 115 2.59 -16.06 -2.94
CA VAL A 115 3.72 -16.95 -3.27
C VAL A 115 3.24 -18.12 -4.13
N GLY A 116 4.05 -18.57 -5.07
CA GLY A 116 3.71 -19.64 -6.02
C GLY A 116 2.97 -19.17 -7.27
N VAL A 117 2.90 -17.87 -7.52
CA VAL A 117 2.25 -17.26 -8.68
C VAL A 117 3.00 -17.56 -9.97
N GLN A 118 2.30 -18.16 -10.93
CA GLN A 118 2.79 -18.45 -12.27
C GLN A 118 2.35 -17.36 -13.26
N GLY A 119 3.09 -17.22 -14.36
CA GLY A 119 2.75 -16.28 -15.45
C GLY A 119 3.97 -15.55 -15.98
N ALA A 120 3.79 -14.82 -17.08
CA ALA A 120 4.84 -13.95 -17.61
C ALA A 120 5.13 -12.82 -16.62
N ARG A 121 6.41 -12.54 -16.35
CA ARG A 121 6.85 -11.65 -15.27
C ARG A 121 7.02 -10.21 -15.75
N LEU A 122 6.74 -9.26 -14.87
CA LEU A 122 7.09 -7.86 -15.09
C LEU A 122 8.61 -7.66 -15.11
N PRO A 123 9.14 -6.69 -15.88
CA PRO A 123 10.56 -6.40 -15.91
C PRO A 123 11.12 -6.06 -14.52
N GLY A 124 12.17 -6.76 -14.09
CA GLY A 124 12.75 -6.68 -12.75
C GLY A 124 12.25 -7.75 -11.77
N SER A 125 11.28 -8.58 -12.17
CA SER A 125 10.77 -9.70 -11.38
C SER A 125 10.96 -11.07 -12.07
N GLU A 126 11.92 -11.15 -12.98
CA GLU A 126 12.26 -12.38 -13.70
C GLU A 126 12.67 -13.49 -12.73
N GLY A 127 12.19 -14.71 -12.98
CA GLY A 127 12.47 -15.87 -12.14
C GLY A 127 11.80 -15.86 -10.75
N GLN A 128 11.06 -14.79 -10.42
CA GLN A 128 10.24 -14.74 -9.22
C GLN A 128 8.91 -15.46 -9.44
N VAL A 129 8.34 -15.96 -8.34
CA VAL A 129 7.03 -16.65 -8.31
C VAL A 129 6.06 -15.93 -7.38
N THR A 130 6.20 -14.60 -7.27
CA THR A 130 5.43 -13.79 -6.31
C THR A 130 4.49 -12.80 -7.02
N GLN A 131 3.45 -12.34 -6.34
CA GLN A 131 2.64 -11.18 -6.77
C GLN A 131 2.41 -10.28 -5.57
N ASP A 132 2.79 -9.02 -5.71
CA ASP A 132 2.63 -8.04 -4.66
C ASP A 132 1.44 -7.13 -4.95
N PHE A 133 0.70 -6.77 -3.90
CA PHE A 133 -0.21 -5.64 -3.92
C PHE A 133 0.11 -4.75 -2.72
N VAL A 134 0.43 -3.48 -2.99
CA VAL A 134 0.82 -2.50 -1.97
C VAL A 134 -0.23 -1.41 -1.88
N MET A 135 -0.94 -1.40 -0.77
CA MET A 135 -2.21 -0.71 -0.56
C MET A 135 -2.16 0.22 0.64
N GLN A 136 -3.15 1.11 0.72
CA GLN A 136 -3.35 2.03 1.82
C GLN A 136 -4.84 2.11 2.20
N ASN A 137 -5.15 2.53 3.42
CA ASN A 137 -6.54 2.66 3.90
C ASN A 137 -7.23 3.95 3.42
N ALA A 138 -7.11 4.25 2.12
CA ALA A 138 -7.77 5.37 1.48
C ALA A 138 -8.46 4.90 0.20
N LYS A 139 -9.46 5.64 -0.27
CA LYS A 139 -10.19 5.33 -1.51
C LYS A 139 -9.59 6.01 -2.75
N ALA A 140 -8.89 7.12 -2.54
CA ALA A 140 -8.20 7.90 -3.56
C ALA A 140 -6.88 8.44 -3.02
N PHE A 141 -5.98 8.85 -3.91
CA PHE A 141 -4.71 9.47 -3.55
C PHE A 141 -4.92 10.97 -3.29
N THR A 142 -4.06 11.57 -2.46
CA THR A 142 -4.19 13.00 -2.11
C THR A 142 -3.71 13.93 -3.21
N ALA A 143 -3.07 13.41 -4.25
CA ALA A 143 -2.63 14.15 -5.43
C ALA A 143 -3.16 13.46 -6.69
N ALA A 144 -3.51 14.25 -7.70
CA ALA A 144 -3.95 13.71 -8.99
C ALA A 144 -2.79 13.03 -9.72
N THR A 145 -1.65 13.71 -9.81
CA THR A 145 -0.48 13.26 -10.58
C THR A 145 0.80 13.18 -9.73
N PRO A 146 1.85 12.47 -10.18
CA PRO A 146 3.18 12.51 -9.57
C PRO A 146 3.73 13.94 -9.41
N LYS A 147 3.46 14.81 -10.38
CA LYS A 147 3.95 16.18 -10.40
C LYS A 147 3.27 17.03 -9.33
N ASP A 148 1.97 16.83 -9.11
CA ASP A 148 1.24 17.50 -8.02
C ASP A 148 1.72 17.03 -6.65
N PHE A 149 2.00 15.74 -6.52
CA PHE A 149 2.58 15.18 -5.30
C PHE A 149 3.97 15.78 -5.03
N LEU A 150 4.86 15.80 -6.03
CA LEU A 150 6.18 16.39 -5.92
C LEU A 150 6.14 17.89 -5.59
N LYS A 151 5.22 18.64 -6.20
CA LYS A 151 5.00 20.06 -5.89
C LYS A 151 4.64 20.24 -4.41
N THR A 152 3.77 19.38 -3.88
CA THR A 152 3.38 19.39 -2.46
C THR A 152 4.60 19.13 -1.58
N LEU A 153 5.39 18.10 -1.87
CA LEU A 153 6.65 17.80 -1.14
C LEU A 153 7.62 18.99 -1.15
N LYS A 154 7.85 19.62 -2.31
CA LYS A 154 8.76 20.77 -2.44
C LYS A 154 8.28 22.00 -1.67
N LEU A 155 6.97 22.25 -1.62
CA LEU A 155 6.40 23.38 -0.87
C LEU A 155 6.62 23.19 0.63
N LEU A 156 6.41 21.98 1.14
CA LEU A 156 6.62 21.62 2.53
C LEU A 156 8.10 21.72 2.95
N ALA A 157 9.02 21.32 2.06
CA ALA A 157 10.46 21.50 2.25
C ALA A 157 10.84 23.00 2.33
N LYS A 158 10.28 23.85 1.46
CA LYS A 158 10.57 25.29 1.47
C LYS A 158 10.03 26.04 2.68
N THR A 159 8.90 25.62 3.24
CA THR A 159 8.38 26.21 4.48
C THR A 159 9.24 25.86 5.69
N THR A 160 9.98 24.75 5.60
CA THR A 160 10.90 24.28 6.63
C THR A 160 12.21 25.10 6.69
N ASP A 161 12.73 25.53 5.54
CA ASP A 161 14.00 26.28 5.43
C ASP A 161 14.00 27.70 6.04
N LYS A 162 12.85 28.22 6.48
CA LYS A 162 12.77 29.55 7.14
C LYS A 162 13.11 29.52 8.63
N VAL A 163 13.44 28.36 9.20
CA VAL A 163 13.86 28.20 10.60
C VAL A 163 15.26 27.58 10.64
N PRO A 164 16.32 28.34 10.99
CA PRO A 164 17.73 27.96 10.74
C PRO A 164 18.25 26.69 11.43
N ASN A 165 17.52 26.13 12.40
CA ASN A 165 17.98 24.97 13.20
C ASN A 165 17.27 23.65 12.86
N MET A 166 16.61 23.55 11.70
CA MET A 166 15.75 22.41 11.37
C MET A 166 16.07 21.75 10.03
N LYS A 167 17.35 21.42 9.76
CA LYS A 167 17.67 20.32 8.81
C LYS A 167 16.98 19.00 9.18
N LYS A 168 16.50 18.90 10.43
CA LYS A 168 15.61 17.89 10.98
C LYS A 168 14.15 17.96 10.51
N ALA A 169 13.69 18.96 9.75
CA ALA A 169 12.25 19.13 9.49
C ALA A 169 11.67 18.53 8.21
N LEU A 170 12.50 18.08 7.26
CA LEU A 170 12.00 17.13 6.25
C LEU A 170 11.61 15.80 6.90
N SER A 171 12.42 15.37 7.88
CA SER A 171 12.03 14.30 8.78
C SER A 171 10.91 14.74 9.74
N ALA A 172 10.80 16.00 10.21
CA ALA A 172 9.65 16.44 11.01
C ALA A 172 8.27 16.41 10.29
N PHE A 173 8.24 16.48 8.96
CA PHE A 173 7.04 16.18 8.17
C PHE A 173 6.62 14.70 8.30
N PHE A 174 7.60 13.81 8.42
CA PHE A 174 7.42 12.41 8.79
C PHE A 174 7.50 12.14 10.30
N ARG A 175 7.84 13.11 11.16
CA ARG A 175 7.81 13.01 12.63
C ARG A 175 6.55 13.58 13.27
N GLY A 176 5.55 13.94 12.47
CA GLY A 176 4.24 14.45 12.88
C GLY A 176 4.30 15.25 14.18
N LEU A 177 4.72 16.51 14.09
CA LEU A 177 4.66 17.40 15.23
C LEU A 177 3.57 18.46 15.04
N GLU A 178 2.69 18.45 16.05
CA GLU A 178 1.73 19.46 16.45
C GLU A 178 2.03 20.87 15.93
N SER A 179 1.10 21.41 15.14
CA SER A 179 0.85 22.84 15.18
C SER A 179 -0.65 23.10 15.04
N VAL A 180 -1.16 23.80 16.05
CA VAL A 180 -2.52 24.33 16.18
C VAL A 180 -2.93 25.03 14.89
N VAL A 181 -4.03 24.59 14.27
CA VAL A 181 -4.78 25.43 13.33
C VAL A 181 -6.21 25.49 13.85
N GLU A 182 -6.60 26.69 14.27
CA GLU A 182 -7.94 27.02 14.69
C GLU A 182 -8.98 26.71 13.61
N ALA A 183 -10.17 26.36 14.09
CA ALA A 183 -11.30 25.84 13.35
C ALA A 183 -11.66 26.63 12.08
N VAL A 184 -11.63 25.93 10.94
CA VAL A 184 -12.57 26.17 9.84
C VAL A 184 -13.11 24.81 9.43
N GLY A 185 -14.41 24.61 9.63
CA GLY A 185 -15.10 23.34 9.39
C GLY A 185 -14.91 22.85 7.96
N GLY A 186 -14.16 21.76 7.82
CA GLY A 186 -13.90 21.04 6.60
C GLY A 186 -12.75 20.07 6.85
N GLU A 187 -13.05 18.78 6.98
CA GLU A 187 -12.03 17.73 7.14
C GLU A 187 -11.15 17.67 5.88
N SER A 188 -10.11 18.50 5.81
CA SER A 188 -9.20 18.45 4.67
C SER A 188 -8.40 17.14 4.71
N GLY A 189 -8.34 16.41 3.59
CA GLY A 189 -7.54 15.19 3.46
C GLY A 189 -6.06 15.40 3.85
N THR A 190 -5.58 16.63 3.73
CA THR A 190 -4.27 17.08 4.20
C THR A 190 -4.11 16.91 5.72
N LEU A 191 -5.08 17.32 6.55
CA LEU A 191 -5.00 17.13 8.01
C LEU A 191 -4.94 15.65 8.42
N ARG A 192 -5.72 14.79 7.75
CA ARG A 192 -5.67 13.33 7.98
C ARG A 192 -4.31 12.73 7.57
N SER A 193 -3.69 13.27 6.52
CA SER A 193 -2.37 12.82 6.07
C SER A 193 -1.20 13.25 6.99
N LEU A 194 -1.40 14.30 7.81
CA LEU A 194 -0.34 14.92 8.63
C LEU A 194 -0.42 14.62 10.13
N GLY A 195 -1.08 13.54 10.54
CA GLY A 195 -1.14 13.13 11.96
C GLY A 195 -2.54 13.21 12.61
N GLY A 196 -3.59 13.48 11.83
CA GLY A 196 -4.98 13.48 12.27
C GLY A 196 -5.76 12.21 11.92
N HIS A 197 -5.08 11.09 11.61
CA HIS A 197 -5.78 9.85 11.32
C HIS A 197 -6.49 9.34 12.58
N PRO A 198 -7.74 8.85 12.52
CA PRO A 198 -8.39 8.21 13.65
C PRO A 198 -7.48 7.17 14.33
N MET A 199 -7.42 7.20 15.67
CA MET A 199 -6.66 6.23 16.47
C MET A 199 -7.44 4.92 16.59
N THR A 200 -7.68 4.28 15.45
CA THR A 200 -8.49 3.07 15.31
C THR A 200 -7.64 1.83 15.08
N HIS A 201 -8.23 0.67 15.37
CA HIS A 201 -7.59 -0.63 15.24
C HIS A 201 -7.39 -0.99 13.77
N LEU A 202 -6.13 -1.11 13.35
CA LEU A 202 -5.80 -1.24 11.92
C LEU A 202 -6.35 -2.51 11.24
N LEU A 203 -6.62 -3.57 11.99
CA LEU A 203 -7.23 -4.80 11.43
C LEU A 203 -8.70 -4.63 11.04
N GLY A 204 -9.38 -3.59 11.55
CA GLY A 204 -10.76 -3.25 11.20
C GLY A 204 -10.89 -2.36 9.96
N GLU A 205 -9.77 -1.94 9.37
CA GLU A 205 -9.69 -1.02 8.23
C GLU A 205 -9.86 -1.75 6.89
N THR A 206 -10.34 -1.02 5.88
CA THR A 206 -10.30 -1.45 4.47
C THR A 206 -9.09 -0.87 3.77
N TYR A 207 -8.37 -1.69 3.00
CA TYR A 207 -7.17 -1.28 2.27
C TYR A 207 -7.40 -1.35 0.76
N ASN A 208 -7.04 -0.31 0.02
CA ASN A 208 -7.22 -0.25 -1.42
C ASN A 208 -5.90 -0.02 -2.16
N SER A 209 -5.81 -0.50 -3.39
CA SER A 209 -4.69 -0.19 -4.29
C SER A 209 -4.59 1.30 -4.60
N VAL A 210 -5.71 2.03 -4.45
CA VAL A 210 -5.92 3.47 -4.70
C VAL A 210 -5.79 3.89 -6.16
N VAL A 211 -4.75 3.41 -6.83
CA VAL A 211 -4.46 3.60 -8.26
C VAL A 211 -4.68 2.30 -9.02
N PRO A 212 -4.98 2.38 -10.33
CA PRO A 212 -5.33 1.21 -11.11
C PRO A 212 -4.10 0.40 -11.53
N PHE A 213 -4.36 -0.84 -11.89
CA PHE A 213 -3.41 -1.75 -12.53
C PHE A 213 -4.13 -2.54 -13.62
N LEU A 214 -3.37 -3.12 -14.54
CA LEU A 214 -3.90 -4.00 -15.57
C LEU A 214 -4.57 -5.21 -14.90
N TYR A 215 -5.62 -5.72 -15.50
CA TYR A 215 -6.35 -6.87 -15.00
C TYR A 215 -6.66 -7.81 -16.16
N GLY A 216 -5.58 -8.42 -16.68
CA GLY A 216 -5.60 -9.17 -17.92
C GLY A 216 -6.07 -8.30 -19.09
N ARG A 217 -7.29 -8.55 -19.59
CA ARG A 217 -7.91 -7.75 -20.67
C ARG A 217 -8.41 -6.36 -20.23
N TYR A 218 -8.62 -6.15 -18.93
CA TYR A 218 -9.23 -4.94 -18.38
C TYR A 218 -8.23 -4.16 -17.54
N TYR A 219 -8.69 -3.14 -16.82
CA TYR A 219 -7.95 -2.52 -15.73
C TYR A 219 -8.87 -2.31 -14.53
N ALA A 220 -8.27 -2.27 -13.33
CA ALA A 220 -9.03 -2.37 -12.09
C ALA A 220 -8.37 -1.66 -10.92
N LYS A 221 -9.17 -1.42 -9.87
CA LYS A 221 -8.70 -1.20 -8.50
C LYS A 221 -8.99 -2.44 -7.66
N LEU A 222 -8.15 -2.67 -6.64
CA LEU A 222 -8.28 -3.79 -5.70
C LEU A 222 -8.56 -3.25 -4.30
N SER A 223 -9.38 -3.99 -3.54
CA SER A 223 -9.68 -3.73 -2.14
C SER A 223 -9.52 -5.00 -1.30
N VAL A 224 -9.03 -4.86 -0.07
CA VAL A 224 -8.95 -5.91 0.95
C VAL A 224 -9.75 -5.46 2.16
N VAL A 225 -10.80 -6.21 2.49
CA VAL A 225 -11.83 -5.79 3.45
C VAL A 225 -12.03 -6.88 4.51
N PRO A 226 -12.01 -6.56 5.81
CA PRO A 226 -12.29 -7.53 6.86
C PRO A 226 -13.73 -8.04 6.76
N VAL A 227 -13.93 -9.35 6.92
CA VAL A 227 -15.26 -9.97 6.82
C VAL A 227 -15.58 -10.93 7.97
N SER A 228 -14.59 -11.42 8.71
CA SER A 228 -14.87 -12.26 9.87
C SER A 228 -15.31 -11.43 11.09
N PRO A 229 -16.21 -11.98 11.94
CA PRO A 229 -16.74 -11.25 13.10
C PRO A 229 -15.67 -10.66 14.01
N GLU A 230 -14.56 -11.38 14.21
CA GLU A 230 -13.45 -10.95 15.04
C GLU A 230 -12.66 -9.76 14.48
N LEU A 231 -12.72 -9.51 13.17
CA LEU A 231 -12.13 -8.32 12.55
C LEU A 231 -13.13 -7.20 12.39
N THR A 232 -14.38 -7.51 12.00
CA THR A 232 -15.41 -6.48 11.78
C THR A 232 -15.81 -5.77 13.07
N VAL A 233 -15.67 -6.43 14.24
CA VAL A 233 -15.87 -5.78 15.54
C VAL A 233 -14.79 -4.73 15.85
N LEU A 234 -13.65 -4.77 15.15
CA LEU A 234 -12.55 -3.82 15.30
C LEU A 234 -12.72 -2.57 14.42
N THR A 235 -13.70 -2.55 13.51
CA THR A 235 -13.99 -1.38 12.67
C THR A 235 -14.36 -0.19 13.54
N ASP A 236 -13.67 0.93 13.34
CA ASP A 236 -13.75 2.15 14.15
C ASP A 236 -13.46 1.97 15.66
N GLN A 237 -12.98 0.80 16.08
CA GLN A 237 -12.60 0.55 17.46
C GLN A 237 -11.36 1.37 17.80
N LYS A 238 -11.49 2.25 18.79
CA LYS A 238 -10.37 3.06 19.26
C LYS A 238 -9.30 2.19 19.94
N VAL A 239 -8.04 2.54 19.71
CA VAL A 239 -6.87 2.00 20.41
C VAL A 239 -6.31 3.09 21.31
N ASP A 240 -6.00 2.74 22.56
CA ASP A 240 -5.28 3.65 23.44
C ASP A 240 -3.79 3.62 23.10
N LEU A 241 -3.27 4.77 22.68
CA LEU A 241 -1.87 4.94 22.27
C LEU A 241 -1.09 5.78 23.30
N ASN A 242 -1.71 6.21 24.40
CA ASN A 242 -1.04 7.07 25.37
C ASN A 242 -0.01 6.30 26.18
N GLY A 243 1.27 6.62 25.98
CA GLY A 243 2.37 5.91 26.64
C GLY A 243 2.67 4.54 26.03
N HIS A 244 2.05 4.22 24.89
CA HIS A 244 2.24 3.00 24.13
C HIS A 244 2.86 3.35 22.77
N PRO A 245 4.19 3.54 22.70
CA PRO A 245 4.85 3.94 21.45
C PRO A 245 4.59 2.95 20.32
N ASP A 246 4.33 1.67 20.62
CA ASP A 246 4.00 0.61 19.67
C ASP A 246 2.55 0.10 19.84
N GLY A 247 1.63 0.94 20.32
CA GLY A 247 0.26 0.53 20.67
C GLY A 247 -0.53 -0.12 19.53
N LEU A 248 -0.29 0.26 18.26
CA LEU A 248 -0.92 -0.42 17.12
C LEU A 248 -0.37 -1.83 16.93
N ARG A 249 0.94 -2.01 17.09
CA ARG A 249 1.59 -3.34 17.05
C ARG A 249 1.11 -4.23 18.19
N GLU A 250 1.05 -3.69 19.40
CA GLU A 250 0.53 -4.39 20.57
C GLU A 250 -0.92 -4.85 20.36
N ALA A 251 -1.77 -4.00 19.78
CA ALA A 251 -3.16 -4.33 19.46
C ALA A 251 -3.26 -5.48 18.45
N VAL A 252 -2.49 -5.42 17.35
CA VAL A 252 -2.44 -6.49 16.33
C VAL A 252 -1.95 -7.81 16.94
N ARG A 253 -0.89 -7.76 17.74
CA ARG A 253 -0.33 -8.95 18.40
C ARG A 253 -1.31 -9.56 19.40
N SER A 254 -1.99 -8.73 20.18
CA SER A 254 -3.03 -9.17 21.13
C SER A 254 -4.18 -9.89 20.42
N HIS A 255 -4.62 -9.36 19.27
CA HIS A 255 -5.63 -10.02 18.44
C HIS A 255 -5.17 -11.41 17.97
N PHE A 256 -4.02 -11.49 17.30
CA PHE A 256 -3.57 -12.75 16.70
C PHE A 256 -3.05 -13.77 17.70
N ALA A 257 -2.73 -13.37 18.94
CA ALA A 257 -2.41 -14.30 20.01
C ALA A 257 -3.59 -15.24 20.37
N SER A 258 -4.83 -14.86 20.06
CA SER A 258 -6.02 -15.64 20.43
C SER A 258 -7.06 -15.82 19.32
N LYS A 259 -6.96 -15.08 18.21
CA LYS A 259 -7.93 -15.10 17.11
C LYS A 259 -7.24 -15.12 15.75
N GLY A 260 -7.93 -15.65 14.75
CA GLY A 260 -7.54 -15.51 13.34
C GLY A 260 -8.16 -14.26 12.72
N GLY A 261 -8.20 -14.24 11.39
CA GLY A 261 -8.90 -13.21 10.65
C GLY A 261 -9.15 -13.61 9.20
N VAL A 262 -10.23 -13.11 8.63
CA VAL A 262 -10.60 -13.33 7.24
C VAL A 262 -10.89 -12.01 6.54
N TRP A 263 -10.24 -11.79 5.40
CA TRP A 263 -10.49 -10.66 4.51
C TRP A 263 -10.98 -11.14 3.15
N ASP A 264 -11.93 -10.43 2.57
CA ASP A 264 -12.26 -10.58 1.15
C ASP A 264 -11.32 -9.68 0.32
N VAL A 265 -10.76 -10.25 -0.74
CA VAL A 265 -10.05 -9.52 -1.80
C VAL A 265 -11.04 -9.26 -2.92
N ARG A 266 -11.23 -7.99 -3.24
CA ARG A 266 -12.27 -7.52 -4.15
C ARG A 266 -11.67 -6.72 -5.30
N ILE A 267 -12.29 -6.81 -6.46
CA ILE A 267 -11.90 -6.11 -7.68
C ILE A 267 -13.03 -5.21 -8.14
N GLN A 268 -12.68 -3.98 -8.49
CA GLN A 268 -13.57 -3.03 -9.17
C GLN A 268 -13.00 -2.81 -10.57
N LEU A 269 -13.68 -3.36 -11.59
CA LEU A 269 -13.28 -3.19 -12.99
C LEU A 269 -13.70 -1.81 -13.48
N ALA A 270 -12.87 -1.15 -14.28
CA ALA A 270 -13.26 0.11 -14.88
C ALA A 270 -14.35 -0.06 -15.94
N THR A 271 -15.30 0.87 -16.01
CA THR A 271 -16.41 0.86 -16.98
C THR A 271 -16.47 2.12 -17.84
N ASP A 272 -15.78 3.19 -17.44
CA ASP A 272 -15.85 4.51 -18.05
C ASP A 272 -14.50 5.22 -17.87
N LEU A 273 -13.80 5.49 -18.97
CA LEU A 273 -12.44 6.05 -18.91
C LEU A 273 -12.39 7.47 -18.31
N GLU A 274 -13.44 8.28 -18.51
CA GLU A 274 -13.48 9.64 -18.01
C GLU A 274 -13.74 9.68 -16.50
N LYS A 275 -14.65 8.83 -16.02
CA LYS A 275 -15.02 8.76 -14.59
C LYS A 275 -14.12 7.84 -13.77
N MET A 276 -13.43 6.91 -14.43
CA MET A 276 -12.49 5.98 -13.83
C MET A 276 -11.11 6.12 -14.49
N PRO A 277 -10.49 7.32 -14.38
CA PRO A 277 -9.27 7.64 -15.11
C PRO A 277 -8.06 6.86 -14.59
N ILE A 278 -7.09 6.65 -15.48
CA ILE A 278 -5.81 6.01 -15.16
C ILE A 278 -4.81 7.03 -14.58
N GLU A 279 -4.74 8.23 -15.16
CA GLU A 279 -3.70 9.22 -14.83
C GLU A 279 -4.06 10.16 -13.66
N ASP A 280 -5.33 10.20 -13.25
CA ASP A 280 -5.78 10.97 -12.08
C ASP A 280 -6.05 10.05 -10.88
N ALA A 281 -5.06 9.97 -10.00
CA ALA A 281 -5.10 9.15 -8.80
C ALA A 281 -6.02 9.72 -7.70
N SER A 282 -6.49 10.97 -7.83
CA SER A 282 -7.35 11.62 -6.85
C SER A 282 -8.84 11.29 -7.01
N VAL A 283 -9.21 10.62 -8.10
CA VAL A 283 -10.60 10.23 -8.37
C VAL A 283 -10.96 8.91 -7.68
N GLU A 284 -11.91 8.98 -6.74
CA GLU A 284 -12.64 7.82 -6.23
C GLU A 284 -13.58 7.28 -7.31
N TRP A 285 -13.51 5.97 -7.58
CA TRP A 285 -14.37 5.33 -8.58
C TRP A 285 -15.70 4.94 -7.93
N SER A 286 -16.82 5.44 -8.46
CA SER A 286 -18.15 5.17 -7.90
C SER A 286 -18.51 3.68 -7.97
N GLU A 287 -18.91 3.13 -6.82
CA GLU A 287 -19.41 1.74 -6.72
C GLU A 287 -20.77 1.55 -7.41
N GLU A 288 -21.52 2.63 -7.66
CA GLU A 288 -22.75 2.58 -8.46
C GLU A 288 -22.46 2.32 -9.95
N LEU A 289 -21.34 2.84 -10.45
CA LEU A 289 -20.90 2.64 -11.84
C LEU A 289 -20.22 1.29 -12.03
N SER A 290 -19.47 0.84 -11.02
CA SER A 290 -18.83 -0.46 -11.01
C SER A 290 -18.63 -0.91 -9.56
N PRO A 291 -19.35 -1.95 -9.08
CA PRO A 291 -19.20 -2.40 -7.71
C PRO A 291 -17.91 -3.20 -7.50
N PHE A 292 -17.41 -3.24 -6.27
CA PHE A 292 -16.39 -4.20 -5.87
C PHE A 292 -16.98 -5.62 -5.81
N VAL A 293 -16.32 -6.58 -6.47
CA VAL A 293 -16.71 -8.00 -6.44
C VAL A 293 -15.60 -8.84 -5.84
N THR A 294 -15.93 -9.69 -4.87
CA THR A 294 -14.96 -10.60 -4.22
C THR A 294 -14.44 -11.63 -5.22
N VAL A 295 -13.11 -11.70 -5.38
CA VAL A 295 -12.42 -12.66 -6.25
C VAL A 295 -11.61 -13.70 -5.47
N ALA A 296 -11.22 -13.37 -4.24
CA ALA A 296 -10.46 -14.24 -3.38
C ALA A 296 -10.71 -13.92 -1.90
N ARG A 297 -10.27 -14.80 -1.02
CA ARG A 297 -10.36 -14.63 0.43
C ARG A 297 -9.02 -14.93 1.08
N ILE A 298 -8.52 -14.01 1.89
CA ILE A 298 -7.34 -14.21 2.71
C ILE A 298 -7.79 -14.73 4.07
N GLU A 299 -7.20 -15.84 4.51
CA GLU A 299 -7.42 -16.45 5.81
C GLU A 299 -6.10 -16.50 6.56
N VAL A 300 -6.08 -15.92 7.75
CA VAL A 300 -4.92 -15.85 8.63
C VAL A 300 -5.27 -16.55 9.95
N PRO A 301 -4.60 -17.66 10.31
CA PRO A 301 -4.83 -18.30 11.60
C PRO A 301 -4.24 -17.46 12.75
N LEU A 302 -4.66 -17.76 13.98
CA LEU A 302 -3.99 -17.22 15.17
C LEU A 302 -2.50 -17.59 15.14
N GLN A 303 -1.65 -16.62 15.48
CA GLN A 303 -0.20 -16.73 15.45
C GLN A 303 0.44 -15.58 16.24
N ASP A 304 1.72 -15.69 16.61
CA ASP A 304 2.44 -14.48 17.00
C ASP A 304 2.68 -13.65 15.75
N SER A 305 2.13 -12.44 15.70
CA SER A 305 2.28 -11.50 14.57
C SER A 305 3.58 -10.69 14.66
N TRP A 306 4.38 -10.88 15.71
CA TRP A 306 5.62 -10.14 15.94
C TRP A 306 6.66 -10.96 16.70
N SER A 307 7.68 -11.43 15.97
CA SER A 307 8.89 -12.06 16.52
C SER A 307 10.13 -11.56 15.77
N ASP A 308 11.32 -11.81 16.29
CA ASP A 308 12.57 -11.43 15.61
C ASP A 308 12.71 -12.14 14.26
N GLU A 309 12.28 -13.40 14.16
CA GLU A 309 12.28 -14.16 12.91
C GLU A 309 11.34 -13.54 11.87
N ARG A 310 10.14 -13.11 12.28
CA ARG A 310 9.19 -12.45 11.37
C ARG A 310 9.64 -11.07 10.95
N GLN A 311 10.21 -10.30 11.88
CA GLN A 311 10.81 -9.01 11.56
C GLN A 311 11.92 -9.21 10.54
N GLN A 312 12.82 -10.17 10.76
CA GLN A 312 13.89 -10.48 9.83
C GLN A 312 13.35 -10.92 8.47
N GLU A 313 12.38 -11.85 8.44
CA GLU A 313 11.82 -12.42 7.21
C GLU A 313 11.03 -11.39 6.40
N ILE A 314 10.03 -10.74 7.00
CA ILE A 314 9.04 -9.91 6.29
C ILE A 314 9.42 -8.43 6.30
N ASP A 315 9.91 -7.91 7.43
CA ASP A 315 10.17 -6.48 7.56
C ASP A 315 11.57 -6.09 7.07
N GLU A 316 12.61 -6.87 7.36
CA GLU A 316 14.00 -6.53 7.03
C GLU A 316 14.45 -7.09 5.69
N ALA A 317 14.21 -8.38 5.43
CA ALA A 317 14.76 -9.04 4.24
C ALA A 317 13.82 -9.06 3.04
N MET A 318 12.54 -8.74 3.18
CA MET A 318 11.59 -8.80 2.07
C MET A 318 11.29 -7.44 1.46
N ALA A 319 11.25 -7.40 0.12
CA ALA A 319 10.77 -6.26 -0.65
C ALA A 319 9.31 -6.47 -1.04
N PHE A 320 8.50 -5.41 -0.90
CA PHE A 320 7.15 -5.36 -1.46
C PHE A 320 7.14 -4.28 -2.53
N SER A 321 6.74 -4.59 -3.76
CA SER A 321 6.70 -3.62 -4.85
C SER A 321 5.52 -3.86 -5.77
N PRO A 322 4.74 -2.82 -6.16
CA PRO A 322 3.69 -2.99 -7.18
C PRO A 322 4.20 -3.59 -8.50
N TRP A 323 5.51 -3.47 -8.76
CA TRP A 323 6.17 -3.98 -9.96
C TRP A 323 6.70 -5.41 -9.82
N HIS A 324 6.50 -6.06 -8.67
CA HIS A 324 6.74 -7.48 -8.47
C HIS A 324 5.45 -8.26 -8.76
N GLY A 325 5.35 -8.83 -9.96
CA GLY A 325 4.13 -9.51 -10.35
C GLY A 325 4.12 -10.01 -11.78
N VAL A 326 2.97 -10.50 -12.20
CA VAL A 326 2.71 -10.93 -13.57
C VAL A 326 2.36 -9.75 -14.47
N VAL A 327 2.62 -9.88 -15.77
CA VAL A 327 2.34 -8.81 -16.76
C VAL A 327 0.86 -8.46 -16.83
N GLU A 328 -0.02 -9.41 -16.53
CA GLU A 328 -1.47 -9.24 -16.47
C GLU A 328 -1.91 -8.31 -15.34
N HIS A 329 -1.02 -8.03 -14.37
CA HIS A 329 -1.23 -7.08 -13.28
C HIS A 329 -0.24 -5.90 -13.30
N ARG A 330 0.25 -5.54 -14.49
CA ARG A 330 1.13 -4.39 -14.67
C ARG A 330 0.52 -3.12 -14.04
N PRO A 331 1.23 -2.42 -13.16
CA PRO A 331 0.78 -1.14 -12.63
C PRO A 331 0.52 -0.10 -13.73
N LEU A 332 -0.54 0.72 -13.59
CA LEU A 332 -0.97 1.72 -14.58
C LEU A 332 -0.97 3.15 -14.02
N GLY A 333 -0.72 4.12 -14.89
CA GLY A 333 -0.76 5.54 -14.57
C GLY A 333 0.53 6.08 -13.95
N GLY A 334 0.70 7.41 -14.02
CA GLY A 334 1.95 8.07 -13.65
C GLY A 334 2.38 7.77 -12.21
N VAL A 335 1.45 7.73 -11.26
CA VAL A 335 1.75 7.38 -9.85
C VAL A 335 2.36 5.98 -9.74
N MET A 336 1.85 5.00 -10.48
CA MET A 336 2.44 3.66 -10.48
C MET A 336 3.80 3.62 -11.18
N ARG A 337 3.97 4.34 -12.30
CA ARG A 337 5.25 4.41 -13.04
C ARG A 337 6.37 4.99 -12.18
N VAL A 338 6.14 6.11 -11.48
CA VAL A 338 7.16 6.73 -10.61
C VAL A 338 7.43 5.95 -9.32
N ARG A 339 6.52 5.05 -8.92
CA ARG A 339 6.77 4.14 -7.78
C ARG A 339 7.86 3.13 -8.09
N LYS A 340 8.05 2.69 -9.34
CA LYS A 340 9.07 1.69 -9.68
C LYS A 340 10.47 2.07 -9.20
N PRO A 341 11.08 3.19 -9.66
CA PRO A 341 12.43 3.56 -9.23
C PRO A 341 12.51 3.87 -7.73
N SER A 342 11.44 4.39 -7.12
CA SER A 342 11.41 4.69 -5.68
C SER A 342 11.52 3.42 -4.82
N TYR A 343 10.83 2.35 -5.22
CA TYR A 343 10.84 1.06 -4.52
C TYR A 343 12.15 0.30 -4.77
N GLU A 344 12.67 0.33 -6.00
CA GLU A 344 13.99 -0.21 -6.34
C GLU A 344 15.09 0.49 -5.53
N LEU A 345 15.05 1.82 -5.44
CA LEU A 345 16.00 2.61 -4.66
C LEU A 345 15.92 2.26 -3.17
N SER A 346 14.72 2.21 -2.58
CA SER A 346 14.59 1.89 -1.15
C SER A 346 15.04 0.47 -0.80
N SER A 347 14.69 -0.52 -1.62
CA SER A 347 15.10 -1.92 -1.39
C SER A 347 16.60 -2.12 -1.60
N GLY A 348 17.19 -1.51 -2.63
CA GLY A 348 18.62 -1.55 -2.89
C GLY A 348 19.44 -0.82 -1.81
N PHE A 349 18.94 0.32 -1.32
CA PHE A 349 19.58 1.06 -0.24
C PHE A 349 19.64 0.21 1.04
N ARG A 350 18.50 -0.38 1.44
CA ARG A 350 18.43 -1.31 2.59
C ARG A 350 19.36 -2.51 2.41
N ALA A 351 19.33 -3.16 1.25
CA ALA A 351 20.16 -4.33 1.00
C ALA A 351 21.66 -4.02 1.14
N SER A 352 22.07 -2.86 0.63
CA SER A 352 23.47 -2.43 0.63
C SER A 352 23.95 -2.02 2.03
N HIS A 353 23.17 -1.21 2.74
CA HIS A 353 23.58 -0.63 4.03
C HIS A 353 23.40 -1.59 5.20
N ASN A 354 22.42 -2.50 5.15
CA ASN A 354 22.21 -3.50 6.19
C ASN A 354 23.03 -4.78 5.95
N GLY A 355 23.74 -4.88 4.83
CA GLY A 355 24.58 -6.05 4.50
C GLY A 355 23.79 -7.35 4.28
N CYS A 356 22.48 -7.26 4.01
CA CYS A 356 21.58 -8.38 3.82
C CYS A 356 20.81 -8.20 2.51
N PRO A 357 21.06 -9.04 1.47
CA PRO A 357 20.28 -8.99 0.23
C PRO A 357 18.79 -9.19 0.49
N MET A 358 17.95 -8.61 -0.38
CA MET A 358 16.51 -8.89 -0.31
C MET A 358 16.24 -10.36 -0.69
N HIS A 359 15.40 -11.02 0.09
CA HIS A 359 15.00 -12.41 -0.06
C HIS A 359 13.53 -12.49 -0.45
N GLU A 360 13.28 -12.97 -1.68
CA GLU A 360 11.93 -13.26 -2.17
C GLU A 360 11.54 -14.71 -1.83
N PRO A 361 10.34 -14.95 -1.28
CA PRO A 361 9.83 -16.29 -1.02
C PRO A 361 9.53 -17.04 -2.32
N ARG A 362 9.52 -18.37 -2.25
CA ARG A 362 9.28 -19.26 -3.40
C ARG A 362 8.21 -20.28 -3.13
#